data_AF-J3B3Q0-F1
#
_entry.id   AF-J3B3Q0-F1
#
_cell.length_a   1.000
_cell.length_b   1.000
_cell.length_c   1.000
_cell.angle_alpha   90.00
_cell.angle_beta   90.00
_cell.angle_gamma   90.00
#
_symmetry.space_group_name_H-M   'P 1'
#
loop_
_entity.id
_entity.type
_entity.pdbx_description
1 polymer ?
#
loop_
_entity_poly.entity_id
_entity_poly.type
_entity_poly.pdbx_seq_one_letter_code
_entity_poly.pdbx_strand_id
1 'polypeptide(L)'
;MQRIDHKLPWSHLGTDRTLSVFRYGTGPRKVYIQASLHADELPGMRTAWELKKRLAELEQQGQLKGVIELVPVANPIGLDQHLQGSHMGRFELGSGKNFNRSFVELSAPVAELIGDRLGSDAQANIVLIRQTMGQVLDDLPAATSQLEAMHRLLLRHACDADITLDLHCDFDAAIHIYALPQHWPQWQSLAARLKAGVALLCEDSGGSSFDESCSSPWLRLARAFPAAAIPPANLATTLELGSMGDTRVDQAQANCEAILGFLAEQGFISGTWPAAPAECCEGMPFEGTQYLFAPHHGVVSFLREAGEWVEKGDALFEVVDPLHDKVTTVQAGTSGVLFAIDRGRYTQPGTWQAKVAGREPIRAGKLIND
;
A
#
# COMPACT_ATOMS: atom_id res chain seq x y z
N MET A 1 24.98 4.89 2.62
CA MET A 1 23.93 3.88 2.83
C MET A 1 24.26 3.15 4.12
N GLN A 2 23.37 3.21 5.09
CA GLN A 2 23.45 2.42 6.32
C GLN A 2 22.47 1.25 6.21
N ARG A 3 22.95 0.03 6.45
CA ARG A 3 22.08 -1.15 6.63
C ARG A 3 21.80 -1.33 8.12
N ILE A 4 20.53 -1.47 8.48
CA ILE A 4 20.06 -1.70 9.84
C ILE A 4 19.29 -3.02 9.81
N ASP A 5 19.74 -4.01 10.58
CA ASP A 5 19.11 -5.32 10.64
C ASP A 5 18.42 -5.49 12.01
N HIS A 6 17.14 -5.83 11.98
CA HIS A 6 16.33 -6.11 13.15
C HIS A 6 15.99 -7.59 13.19
N LYS A 7 16.44 -8.28 14.24
CA LYS A 7 16.07 -9.67 14.46
C LYS A 7 14.63 -9.73 14.97
N LEU A 8 13.79 -10.51 14.29
CA LEU A 8 12.41 -10.73 14.73
C LEU A 8 12.39 -11.74 15.89
N PRO A 9 11.65 -11.47 16.98
CA PRO A 9 11.51 -12.40 18.10
C PRO A 9 10.70 -13.63 17.68
N TRP A 10 10.67 -14.66 18.53
CA TRP A 10 9.83 -15.85 18.35
C TRP A 10 10.12 -16.68 17.09
N SER A 11 11.36 -16.66 16.59
CA SER A 11 11.79 -17.57 15.51
C SER A 11 11.84 -19.03 16.02
N HIS A 12 11.64 -20.00 15.13
CA HIS A 12 11.73 -21.42 15.48
C HIS A 12 13.17 -21.83 15.84
N LEU A 13 13.31 -22.87 16.65
CA LEU A 13 14.60 -23.43 17.05
C LEU A 13 15.50 -23.67 15.83
N GLY A 14 16.70 -23.08 15.85
CA GLY A 14 17.68 -23.23 14.77
C GLY A 14 17.49 -22.28 13.58
N THR A 15 16.52 -21.37 13.63
CA THR A 15 16.28 -20.37 12.57
C THR A 15 16.14 -18.97 13.16
N ASP A 16 16.49 -17.95 12.39
CA ASP A 16 16.23 -16.56 12.71
C ASP A 16 15.66 -15.85 11.48
N ARG A 17 14.65 -15.02 11.68
CA ARG A 17 14.17 -14.08 10.65
C ARG A 17 14.62 -12.67 10.97
N THR A 18 15.01 -11.92 9.95
CA THR A 18 15.48 -10.54 10.08
C THR A 18 14.72 -9.61 9.14
N LEU A 19 14.45 -8.40 9.60
CA LEU A 19 13.99 -7.29 8.78
C LEU A 19 15.19 -6.37 8.51
N SER A 20 15.46 -6.06 7.24
CA SER A 20 16.57 -5.18 6.85
C SER A 20 16.05 -3.83 6.33
N VAL A 21 16.48 -2.75 6.97
CA VAL A 21 16.22 -1.37 6.56
C VAL A 21 17.49 -0.78 5.94
N PHE A 22 17.37 -0.20 4.75
CA PHE A 22 18.45 0.52 4.08
C PHE A 22 18.16 2.02 4.17
N ARG A 23 18.97 2.72 4.97
CA ARG A 23 18.85 4.17 5.20
C ARG A 23 19.86 4.93 4.35
N TYR A 24 19.39 5.98 3.70
CA TYR A 24 20.17 6.87 2.84
C TYR A 24 19.97 8.32 3.26
N GLY A 25 20.99 9.15 3.00
CA GLY A 25 20.90 10.59 3.22
C GLY A 25 20.80 11.00 4.69
N THR A 26 20.65 12.29 4.92
CA THR A 26 20.50 12.90 6.25
C THR A 26 19.59 14.12 6.14
N GLY A 27 18.93 14.49 7.23
CA GLY A 27 18.07 15.66 7.30
C GLY A 27 16.86 15.47 8.22
N PRO A 28 16.08 16.53 8.44
CA PRO A 28 14.93 16.50 9.35
C PRO A 28 13.68 15.87 8.72
N ARG A 29 13.63 15.80 7.38
CA ARG A 29 12.54 15.19 6.61
C ARG A 29 12.87 13.75 6.26
N LYS A 30 11.85 12.89 6.22
CA LYS A 30 12.00 11.45 6.00
C LYS A 30 10.97 10.89 5.01
N VAL A 31 11.43 10.04 4.11
CA VAL A 31 10.60 9.15 3.28
C VAL A 31 10.81 7.72 3.78
N TYR A 32 9.72 6.98 3.95
CA TYR A 32 9.74 5.55 4.20
C TYR A 32 9.13 4.81 3.01
N ILE A 33 9.83 3.80 2.50
CA ILE A 33 9.36 2.95 1.40
C ILE A 33 9.51 1.50 1.83
N GLN A 34 8.45 0.71 1.72
CA GLN A 34 8.53 -0.73 1.91
C GLN A 34 7.92 -1.49 0.73
N ALA A 35 8.27 -2.77 0.60
CA ALA A 35 7.69 -3.67 -0.37
C ALA A 35 7.51 -5.06 0.21
N SER A 36 6.63 -5.84 -0.42
CA SER A 36 6.43 -7.26 -0.09
C SER A 36 5.91 -7.49 1.34
N LEU A 37 4.96 -6.66 1.78
CA LEU A 37 4.24 -6.92 3.03
C LEU A 37 3.30 -8.13 2.86
N HIS A 38 2.55 -8.17 1.76
CA HIS A 38 2.15 -9.45 1.19
C HIS A 38 3.36 -10.02 0.43
N ALA A 39 3.86 -11.15 0.90
CA ALA A 39 5.17 -11.63 0.47
C ALA A 39 5.18 -12.16 -0.98
N ASP A 40 4.02 -12.48 -1.53
CA ASP A 40 3.80 -12.98 -2.89
C ASP A 40 3.60 -11.85 -3.93
N GLU A 41 3.66 -10.59 -3.52
CA GLU A 41 3.52 -9.41 -4.38
C GLU A 41 4.89 -8.87 -4.83
N LEU A 42 5.48 -9.56 -5.81
CA LEU A 42 6.88 -9.39 -6.22
C LEU A 42 7.23 -8.15 -7.09
N PRO A 43 6.32 -7.52 -7.86
CA PRO A 43 6.61 -6.25 -8.56
C PRO A 43 7.12 -5.16 -7.62
N GLY A 44 6.58 -5.09 -6.39
CA GLY A 44 7.06 -4.22 -5.32
C GLY A 44 8.52 -4.50 -4.97
N MET A 45 8.86 -5.76 -4.68
CA MET A 45 10.23 -6.18 -4.36
C MET A 45 11.20 -5.84 -5.50
N ARG A 46 10.79 -6.11 -6.74
CA ARG A 46 11.60 -5.89 -7.93
C ARG A 46 11.86 -4.40 -8.17
N THR A 47 10.86 -3.56 -7.93
CA THR A 47 10.98 -2.09 -7.96
C THR A 47 11.88 -1.58 -6.83
N ALA A 48 11.72 -2.10 -5.62
CA ALA A 48 12.57 -1.79 -4.47
C ALA A 48 14.05 -2.13 -4.72
N TRP A 49 14.35 -3.19 -5.49
CA TRP A 49 15.72 -3.47 -5.92
C TRP A 49 16.32 -2.36 -6.81
N GLU A 50 15.57 -1.85 -7.78
CA GLU A 50 16.05 -0.71 -8.60
C GLU A 50 16.18 0.56 -7.77
N LEU A 51 15.22 0.85 -6.87
CA LEU A 51 15.30 1.96 -5.93
C LEU A 51 16.56 1.87 -5.08
N LYS A 52 16.89 0.70 -4.54
CA LYS A 52 18.10 0.49 -3.73
C LYS A 52 19.38 0.89 -4.49
N LYS A 53 19.47 0.53 -5.77
CA LYS A 53 20.62 0.87 -6.64
C LYS A 53 20.67 2.38 -6.89
N ARG A 54 19.56 2.95 -7.37
CA ARG A 54 19.49 4.37 -7.72
C ARG A 54 19.67 5.30 -6.52
N LEU A 55 19.12 4.95 -5.36
CA LEU A 55 19.34 5.68 -4.11
C LEU A 55 20.81 5.68 -3.68
N ALA A 56 21.53 4.57 -3.88
CA ALA A 56 22.96 4.51 -3.59
C ALA A 56 23.77 5.45 -4.51
N GLU A 57 23.41 5.51 -5.80
CA GLU A 57 24.03 6.43 -6.76
C GLU A 57 23.75 7.90 -6.40
N LEU A 58 22.49 8.24 -6.10
CA LEU A 58 22.09 9.60 -5.71
C LEU A 58 22.76 10.04 -4.40
N GLU A 59 22.96 9.13 -3.45
CA GLU A 59 23.67 9.41 -2.20
C GLU A 59 25.16 9.69 -2.45
N GLN A 60 25.83 8.88 -3.28
CA GLN A 60 27.23 9.12 -3.67
C GLN A 60 27.41 10.47 -4.38
N GLN A 61 26.39 10.92 -5.09
CA GLN A 61 26.35 12.23 -5.77
C GLN A 61 25.96 13.39 -4.83
N GLY A 62 25.65 13.13 -3.55
CA GLY A 62 25.23 14.17 -2.60
C GLY A 62 23.88 14.81 -2.93
N GLN A 63 23.03 14.10 -3.67
CA GLN A 63 21.76 14.64 -4.18
C GLN A 63 20.57 14.44 -3.24
N LEU A 64 20.70 13.61 -2.21
CA LEU A 64 19.63 13.40 -1.22
C LEU A 64 19.56 14.58 -0.24
N LYS A 65 18.36 15.12 -0.03
CA LYS A 65 18.07 16.30 0.82
C LYS A 65 17.27 15.97 2.07
N GLY A 66 17.11 14.69 2.36
CA GLY A 66 16.47 14.17 3.56
C GLY A 66 16.89 12.71 3.78
N VAL A 67 16.24 12.08 4.75
CA VAL A 67 16.39 10.65 4.99
C VAL A 67 15.45 9.87 4.08
N ILE A 68 15.96 8.81 3.44
CA ILE A 68 15.12 7.83 2.74
C ILE A 68 15.42 6.46 3.36
N GLU A 69 14.40 5.82 3.93
CA GLU A 69 14.46 4.44 4.39
C GLU A 69 13.75 3.54 3.40
N LEU A 70 14.43 2.47 2.98
CA LEU A 70 13.91 1.48 2.06
C LEU A 70 13.94 0.09 2.71
N VAL A 71 12.80 -0.59 2.71
CA VAL A 71 12.61 -1.96 3.21
C VAL A 71 12.13 -2.84 2.05
N PRO A 72 13.03 -3.44 1.25
CA PRO A 72 12.63 -4.22 0.07
C PRO A 72 11.82 -5.48 0.39
N VAL A 73 12.01 -6.00 1.61
CA VAL A 73 11.38 -7.21 2.12
C VAL A 73 10.78 -6.88 3.48
N ALA A 74 9.51 -6.48 3.50
CA ALA A 74 8.79 -6.14 4.73
C ALA A 74 8.35 -7.39 5.51
N ASN A 75 8.14 -8.52 4.82
CA ASN A 75 7.56 -9.72 5.42
C ASN A 75 8.41 -11.00 5.20
N PRO A 76 9.49 -11.20 5.97
CA PRO A 76 10.25 -12.45 5.93
C PRO A 76 9.45 -13.66 6.45
N ILE A 77 8.34 -13.46 7.18
CA ILE A 77 7.47 -14.55 7.63
C ILE A 77 6.75 -15.16 6.42
N GLY A 78 6.04 -14.33 5.65
CA GLY A 78 5.31 -14.75 4.45
C GLY A 78 6.22 -15.27 3.33
N LEU A 79 7.47 -14.80 3.23
CA LEU A 79 8.43 -15.31 2.26
C LEU A 79 8.77 -16.79 2.46
N ASP A 80 8.68 -17.28 3.70
CA ASP A 80 8.98 -18.67 4.04
C ASP A 80 7.75 -19.60 3.86
N GLN A 81 6.60 -19.06 3.44
CA GLN A 81 5.35 -19.81 3.35
C GLN A 81 5.11 -20.34 1.93
N HIS A 82 5.58 -21.56 1.67
CA HIS A 82 5.29 -22.27 0.42
C HIS A 82 4.51 -23.55 0.66
N LEU A 83 3.41 -23.72 -0.09
CA LEU A 83 2.61 -24.94 -0.11
C LEU A 83 2.64 -25.55 -1.51
N GLN A 84 3.36 -26.67 -1.66
CA GLN A 84 3.47 -27.41 -2.94
C GLN A 84 3.86 -26.51 -4.14
N GLY A 85 4.79 -25.58 -3.93
CA GLY A 85 5.25 -24.63 -4.96
C GLY A 85 4.39 -23.36 -5.09
N SER A 86 3.23 -23.29 -4.44
CA SER A 86 2.44 -22.06 -4.33
C SER A 86 2.96 -21.20 -3.19
N HIS A 87 3.22 -19.93 -3.47
CA HIS A 87 3.60 -18.96 -2.44
C HIS A 87 2.35 -18.44 -1.73
N MET A 88 2.31 -18.57 -0.41
CA MET A 88 1.23 -18.12 0.45
C MET A 88 1.64 -16.84 1.16
N GLY A 89 1.67 -15.71 0.47
CA GLY A 89 2.25 -14.47 0.99
C GLY A 89 1.29 -13.50 1.65
N ARG A 90 -0.02 -13.64 1.41
CA ARG A 90 -1.05 -12.69 1.89
C ARG A 90 -1.45 -12.85 3.37
N PHE A 91 -1.51 -14.08 3.87
CA PHE A 91 -1.93 -14.40 5.24
C PHE A 91 -0.87 -15.22 5.97
N GLU A 92 -0.66 -14.97 7.27
CA GLU A 92 0.20 -15.80 8.11
C GLU A 92 -0.44 -17.19 8.30
N LEU A 93 0.24 -18.26 7.89
CA LEU A 93 -0.30 -19.63 7.92
C LEU A 93 -0.70 -20.07 9.33
N GLY A 94 0.03 -19.62 10.36
CA GLY A 94 -0.20 -20.04 11.74
C GLY A 94 -1.46 -19.43 12.36
N SER A 95 -1.80 -18.18 12.03
CA SER A 95 -2.91 -17.45 12.66
C SER A 95 -4.08 -17.16 11.74
N GLY A 96 -3.89 -17.27 10.41
CA GLY A 96 -4.86 -16.85 9.40
C GLY A 96 -4.99 -15.33 9.27
N LYS A 97 -4.18 -14.54 9.98
CA LYS A 97 -4.23 -13.07 9.91
C LYS A 97 -3.59 -12.58 8.62
N ASN A 98 -4.24 -11.61 7.99
CA ASN A 98 -3.69 -10.90 6.85
C ASN A 98 -2.51 -10.02 7.29
N PHE A 99 -1.39 -10.06 6.56
CA PHE A 99 -0.18 -9.31 6.90
C PHE A 99 -0.33 -7.79 6.78
N ASN A 100 -1.31 -7.30 6.02
CA ASN A 100 -1.61 -5.89 5.86
C ASN A 100 -2.88 -5.45 6.64
N ARG A 101 -3.17 -6.05 7.80
CA ARG A 101 -4.33 -5.68 8.64
C ARG A 101 -3.94 -5.59 10.11
N SER A 102 -4.79 -4.91 10.88
CA SER A 102 -4.71 -4.85 12.34
C SER A 102 -3.42 -4.23 12.88
N PHE A 103 -2.84 -3.27 12.15
CA PHE A 103 -1.78 -2.44 12.71
C PHE A 103 -2.29 -1.64 13.91
N VAL A 104 -1.37 -1.30 14.83
CA VAL A 104 -1.70 -0.58 16.07
C VAL A 104 -2.30 0.78 15.75
N GLU A 105 -3.43 1.10 16.37
CA GLU A 105 -4.08 2.40 16.28
C GLU A 105 -3.35 3.40 17.19
N LEU A 106 -2.81 4.48 16.61
CA LEU A 106 -1.98 5.43 17.35
C LEU A 106 -2.73 6.68 17.82
N SER A 107 -3.87 7.04 17.24
CA SER A 107 -4.48 8.35 17.51
C SER A 107 -4.91 8.53 18.96
N ALA A 108 -5.62 7.55 19.55
CA ALA A 108 -6.11 7.68 20.92
C ALA A 108 -4.98 7.68 21.96
N PRO A 109 -4.00 6.73 21.93
CA PRO A 109 -2.86 6.76 22.86
C PRO A 109 -2.00 8.02 22.70
N VAL A 110 -1.80 8.50 21.47
CA VAL A 110 -1.06 9.74 21.22
C VAL A 110 -1.80 10.96 21.78
N ALA A 111 -3.12 11.04 21.59
CA ALA A 111 -3.93 12.12 22.13
C ALA A 111 -3.84 12.17 23.67
N GLU A 112 -3.95 11.02 24.32
CA GLU A 112 -3.84 10.90 25.79
C GLU A 112 -2.47 11.36 26.29
N LEU A 113 -1.39 10.88 25.67
CA LEU A 113 -0.03 11.21 26.09
C LEU A 113 0.35 12.68 25.78
N ILE A 114 -0.20 13.28 24.73
CA ILE A 114 0.03 14.68 24.38
C ILE A 114 -0.65 15.63 25.38
N GLY A 115 -1.92 15.37 25.73
CA GLY A 115 -2.72 16.28 26.55
C GLY A 115 -2.90 17.67 25.91
N ASP A 116 -2.72 18.74 26.69
CA ASP A 116 -2.97 20.13 26.25
C ASP A 116 -1.77 20.81 25.57
N ARG A 117 -0.79 20.03 25.09
CA ARG A 117 0.49 20.57 24.58
C ARG A 117 0.44 21.03 23.11
N LEU A 118 -0.65 20.76 22.40
CA LEU A 118 -0.83 21.16 21.00
C LEU A 118 -1.33 22.61 20.92
N GLY A 119 -0.78 23.36 19.96
CA GLY A 119 -1.08 24.80 19.81
C GLY A 119 -1.31 25.22 18.37
N SER A 120 -1.11 26.51 18.09
CA SER A 120 -1.30 27.10 16.76
C SER A 120 -0.09 26.95 15.81
N ASP A 121 1.06 26.47 16.30
CA ASP A 121 2.25 26.21 15.47
C ASP A 121 2.19 24.79 14.90
N ALA A 122 1.89 24.70 13.61
CA ALA A 122 1.80 23.43 12.89
C ALA A 122 3.11 22.63 12.89
N GLN A 123 4.27 23.29 12.79
CA GLN A 123 5.54 22.58 12.73
C GLN A 123 5.91 22.02 14.10
N ALA A 124 5.69 22.78 15.17
CA ALA A 124 5.86 22.29 16.53
C ALA A 124 4.94 21.10 16.82
N ASN A 125 3.67 21.17 16.38
CA ASN A 125 2.71 20.08 16.55
C ASN A 125 3.14 18.81 15.79
N ILE A 126 3.64 18.93 14.55
CA ILE A 126 4.14 17.79 13.78
C ILE A 126 5.27 17.07 14.55
N VAL A 127 6.26 17.83 15.03
CA VAL A 127 7.39 17.27 15.77
C VAL A 127 6.91 16.55 17.03
N LEU A 128 6.02 17.20 17.80
CA LEU A 128 5.46 16.62 19.02
C LEU A 128 4.68 15.33 18.75
N ILE A 129 3.83 15.32 17.73
CA ILE A 129 3.02 14.15 17.35
C ILE A 129 3.91 12.98 16.94
N ARG A 130 4.90 13.20 16.07
CA ARG A 130 5.83 12.15 15.63
C ARG A 130 6.64 11.57 16.78
N GLN A 131 7.15 12.43 17.68
CA GLN A 131 7.85 11.99 18.89
C GLN A 131 6.94 11.14 19.80
N THR A 132 5.69 11.58 19.97
CA THR A 132 4.71 10.87 20.80
C THR A 132 4.30 9.54 20.16
N MET A 133 4.12 9.47 18.84
CA MET A 133 3.87 8.20 18.13
C MET A 133 5.00 7.19 18.37
N GLY A 134 6.26 7.64 18.29
CA GLY A 134 7.42 6.83 18.62
C GLY A 134 7.39 6.33 20.07
N GLN A 135 7.12 7.22 21.03
CA GLN A 135 7.02 6.87 22.44
C GLN A 135 5.91 5.83 22.71
N VAL A 136 4.72 6.03 22.14
CA VAL A 136 3.60 5.09 22.27
C VAL A 136 3.99 3.70 21.79
N LEU A 137 4.68 3.59 20.65
CA LEU A 137 5.14 2.30 20.11
C LEU A 137 6.23 1.66 20.98
N ASP A 138 7.16 2.48 21.49
CA ASP A 138 8.26 2.03 22.35
C ASP A 138 7.75 1.55 23.73
N ASP A 139 6.61 2.09 24.22
CA ASP A 139 5.97 1.74 25.50
C ASP A 139 5.00 0.55 25.41
N LEU A 140 4.72 0.02 24.21
CA LEU A 140 3.85 -1.14 24.07
C LEU A 140 4.41 -2.36 24.82
N PRO A 141 3.57 -3.18 25.50
CA PRO A 141 4.00 -4.43 26.10
C PRO A 141 4.68 -5.34 25.07
N ALA A 142 5.66 -6.16 25.48
CA ALA A 142 6.39 -7.04 24.56
C ALA A 142 5.47 -7.77 23.56
N ALA A 143 5.82 -7.76 22.28
CA ALA A 143 5.03 -8.40 21.24
C ALA A 143 4.85 -9.90 21.53
N THR A 144 3.62 -10.38 21.36
CA THR A 144 3.19 -11.75 21.69
C THR A 144 3.36 -12.72 20.53
N SER A 145 3.66 -12.21 19.33
CA SER A 145 3.91 -13.01 18.12
C SER A 145 4.96 -12.36 17.25
N GLN A 146 5.52 -13.13 16.30
CA GLN A 146 6.47 -12.61 15.32
C GLN A 146 5.81 -11.61 14.35
N LEU A 147 4.56 -11.88 13.94
CA LEU A 147 3.73 -10.96 13.14
C LEU A 147 3.57 -9.60 13.82
N GLU A 148 3.15 -9.60 15.09
CA GLU A 148 2.96 -8.36 15.85
C GLU A 148 4.29 -7.59 16.01
N ALA A 149 5.39 -8.29 16.28
CA ALA A 149 6.71 -7.67 16.36
C ALA A 149 7.13 -7.02 15.04
N MET A 150 6.86 -7.68 13.91
CA MET A 150 7.12 -7.16 12.57
C MET A 150 6.27 -5.92 12.29
N HIS A 151 4.96 -5.96 12.55
CA HIS A 151 4.07 -4.81 12.37
C HIS A 151 4.52 -3.58 13.14
N ARG A 152 4.82 -3.75 14.43
CA ARG A 152 5.28 -2.66 15.28
C ARG A 152 6.60 -2.07 14.79
N LEU A 153 7.52 -2.93 14.33
CA LEU A 153 8.80 -2.48 13.80
C LEU A 153 8.63 -1.68 12.50
N LEU A 154 7.82 -2.17 11.54
CA LEU A 154 7.52 -1.43 10.31
C LEU A 154 6.89 -0.08 10.62
N LEU A 155 5.87 -0.06 11.49
CA LEU A 155 5.19 1.17 11.88
C LEU A 155 6.11 2.14 12.64
N ARG A 156 7.02 1.62 13.47
CA ARG A 156 8.01 2.44 14.19
C ARG A 156 8.98 3.16 13.27
N HIS A 157 9.29 2.56 12.12
CA HIS A 157 10.07 3.20 11.07
C HIS A 157 9.24 4.16 10.21
N ALA A 158 7.94 3.94 10.02
CA ALA A 158 7.13 4.77 9.13
C ALA A 158 6.41 5.94 9.82
N CYS A 159 6.14 5.85 11.13
CA CYS A 159 5.27 6.81 11.82
C CYS A 159 5.84 8.24 11.87
N ASP A 160 7.16 8.39 11.79
CA ASP A 160 7.86 9.69 11.77
C ASP A 160 8.16 10.21 10.35
N ALA A 161 7.75 9.50 9.30
CA ALA A 161 7.96 9.90 7.92
C ALA A 161 7.02 11.04 7.48
N ASP A 162 7.49 11.86 6.55
CA ASP A 162 6.66 12.81 5.80
C ASP A 162 5.91 12.12 4.65
N ILE A 163 6.51 11.09 4.05
CA ILE A 163 5.96 10.31 2.94
C ILE A 163 6.17 8.83 3.23
N THR A 164 5.12 8.03 3.10
CA THR A 164 5.15 6.57 3.24
C THR A 164 4.63 5.91 1.97
N LEU A 165 5.45 5.09 1.31
CA LEU A 165 5.05 4.31 0.14
C LEU A 165 5.07 2.82 0.49
N ASP A 166 3.93 2.16 0.36
CA ASP A 166 3.81 0.71 0.53
C ASP A 166 3.61 0.05 -0.84
N LEU A 167 4.62 -0.67 -1.32
CA LEU A 167 4.63 -1.23 -2.68
C LEU A 167 4.04 -2.64 -2.69
N HIS A 168 2.90 -2.78 -3.36
CA HIS A 168 2.07 -3.99 -3.51
C HIS A 168 1.89 -4.32 -5.00
N CYS A 169 1.12 -5.36 -5.29
CA CYS A 169 0.49 -5.58 -6.60
C CYS A 169 -0.82 -6.37 -6.42
N ASP A 170 -1.73 -6.28 -7.40
CA ASP A 170 -2.91 -7.15 -7.43
C ASP A 170 -2.68 -8.30 -8.44
N PHE A 171 -3.66 -9.17 -8.65
CA PHE A 171 -3.49 -10.38 -9.46
C PHE A 171 -3.18 -10.09 -10.94
N ASP A 172 -4.18 -9.73 -11.72
CA ASP A 172 -4.08 -9.20 -13.08
C ASP A 172 -4.71 -7.80 -13.04
N ALA A 173 -3.89 -6.76 -13.10
CA ALA A 173 -4.31 -5.42 -12.73
C ALA A 173 -3.55 -4.33 -13.47
N ALA A 174 -4.25 -3.21 -13.69
CA ALA A 174 -3.61 -1.95 -13.99
C ALA A 174 -2.96 -1.38 -12.71
N ILE A 175 -1.93 -0.56 -12.88
CA ILE A 175 -1.37 0.17 -11.74
C ILE A 175 -2.48 1.02 -11.11
N HIS A 176 -2.64 0.95 -9.79
CA HIS A 176 -3.62 1.75 -9.07
C HIS A 176 -3.09 2.13 -7.69
N ILE A 177 -3.79 3.07 -7.05
CA ILE A 177 -3.32 3.72 -5.82
C ILE A 177 -4.44 3.70 -4.79
N TYR A 178 -4.15 3.34 -3.55
CA TYR A 178 -5.05 3.59 -2.41
C TYR A 178 -4.55 4.79 -1.62
N ALA A 179 -5.42 5.75 -1.33
CA ALA A 179 -5.03 6.95 -0.60
C ALA A 179 -6.20 7.59 0.16
N LEU A 180 -5.87 8.41 1.14
CA LEU A 180 -6.83 9.33 1.73
C LEU A 180 -7.31 10.36 0.69
N PRO A 181 -8.61 10.70 0.65
CA PRO A 181 -9.12 11.75 -0.24
C PRO A 181 -8.39 13.09 -0.09
N GLN A 182 -7.98 13.45 1.12
CA GLN A 182 -7.25 14.68 1.45
C GLN A 182 -5.85 14.75 0.84
N HIS A 183 -5.26 13.59 0.52
CA HIS A 183 -3.93 13.47 -0.06
C HIS A 183 -3.94 13.36 -1.58
N TRP A 184 -5.12 13.13 -2.19
CA TRP A 184 -5.22 12.86 -3.62
C TRP A 184 -4.56 13.94 -4.50
N PRO A 185 -4.76 15.25 -4.28
CA PRO A 185 -4.10 16.28 -5.10
C PRO A 185 -2.57 16.15 -5.13
N GLN A 186 -1.95 15.76 -4.01
CA GLN A 186 -0.51 15.55 -3.91
C GLN A 186 -0.05 14.26 -4.61
N TRP A 187 -0.93 13.27 -4.75
CA TRP A 187 -0.62 11.99 -5.41
C TRP A 187 -0.76 12.00 -6.93
N GLN A 188 -1.45 12.99 -7.51
CA GLN A 188 -1.69 13.05 -8.95
C GLN A 188 -0.39 13.00 -9.77
N SER A 189 0.68 13.66 -9.31
CA SER A 189 1.98 13.62 -10.00
C SER A 189 2.58 12.20 -10.01
N LEU A 190 2.55 11.49 -8.88
CA LEU A 190 3.04 10.11 -8.79
C LEU A 190 2.18 9.16 -9.65
N ALA A 191 0.86 9.30 -9.57
CA ALA A 191 -0.10 8.54 -10.36
C ALA A 191 0.14 8.71 -11.87
N ALA A 192 0.32 9.95 -12.33
CA ALA A 192 0.64 10.27 -13.72
C ALA A 192 1.97 9.66 -14.17
N ARG A 193 3.03 9.76 -13.34
CA ARG A 193 4.36 9.18 -13.63
C ARG A 193 4.30 7.65 -13.74
N LEU A 194 3.51 7.01 -12.90
CA LEU A 194 3.30 5.56 -12.90
C LEU A 194 2.30 5.11 -13.97
N LYS A 195 1.59 6.03 -14.64
CA LYS A 195 0.47 5.72 -15.53
C LYS A 195 -0.61 4.87 -14.84
N ALA A 196 -0.92 5.22 -13.60
CA ALA A 196 -1.99 4.56 -12.86
C ALA A 196 -3.32 4.68 -13.63
N GLY A 197 -4.14 3.63 -13.60
CA GLY A 197 -5.47 3.62 -14.22
C GLY A 197 -6.53 4.30 -13.36
N VAL A 198 -6.40 4.22 -12.03
CA VAL A 198 -7.33 4.82 -11.06
C VAL A 198 -6.67 5.01 -9.70
N ALA A 199 -7.13 6.00 -8.93
CA ALA A 199 -6.88 6.06 -7.49
C ALA A 199 -8.18 5.80 -6.72
N LEU A 200 -8.11 4.94 -5.71
CA LEU A 200 -9.21 4.51 -4.85
C LEU A 200 -9.09 5.23 -3.51
N LEU A 201 -10.07 6.09 -3.24
CA LEU A 201 -10.01 7.06 -2.15
C LEU A 201 -10.98 6.68 -1.04
N CYS A 202 -10.48 6.51 0.18
CA CYS A 202 -11.30 6.37 1.39
C CYS A 202 -10.52 6.83 2.63
N GLU A 203 -11.23 7.33 3.64
CA GLU A 203 -10.60 7.65 4.93
C GLU A 203 -10.39 6.43 5.83
N ASP A 204 -11.30 5.47 5.75
CA ASP A 204 -11.30 4.26 6.57
C ASP A 204 -11.90 3.11 5.75
N SER A 205 -11.04 2.19 5.30
CA SER A 205 -11.47 0.98 4.60
C SER A 205 -11.99 -0.11 5.55
N GLY A 206 -11.85 0.08 6.86
CA GLY A 206 -12.18 -0.90 7.90
C GLY A 206 -11.15 -2.02 8.07
N GLY A 207 -9.92 -1.83 7.56
CA GLY A 207 -8.84 -2.83 7.61
C GLY A 207 -7.68 -2.51 8.55
N SER A 208 -7.46 -1.23 8.88
CA SER A 208 -6.22 -0.75 9.50
C SER A 208 -5.00 -1.25 8.73
N SER A 209 -4.98 -0.98 7.42
CA SER A 209 -3.82 -1.26 6.56
C SER A 209 -2.64 -0.38 6.95
N PHE A 210 -1.45 -0.74 6.46
CA PHE A 210 -0.23 -0.05 6.83
C PHE A 210 -0.24 1.45 6.49
N ASP A 211 -0.70 1.80 5.29
CA ASP A 211 -0.83 3.19 4.83
C ASP A 211 -1.86 3.99 5.64
N GLU A 212 -3.02 3.39 5.95
CA GLU A 212 -4.03 3.96 6.84
C GLU A 212 -3.48 4.20 8.24
N SER A 213 -2.74 3.24 8.80
CA SER A 213 -2.13 3.37 10.13
C SER A 213 -1.03 4.44 10.19
N CYS A 214 -0.44 4.82 9.05
CA CYS A 214 0.50 5.93 8.97
C CYS A 214 -0.20 7.29 8.86
N SER A 215 -1.30 7.37 8.10
CA SER A 215 -1.91 8.65 7.71
C SER A 215 -3.17 9.02 8.52
N SER A 216 -4.05 8.06 8.82
CA SER A 216 -5.30 8.30 9.55
C SER A 216 -5.12 8.87 10.96
N PRO A 217 -4.04 8.59 11.74
CA PRO A 217 -3.88 9.19 13.05
C PRO A 217 -3.84 10.73 12.99
N TRP A 218 -3.27 11.32 11.94
CA TRP A 218 -3.22 12.78 11.78
C TRP A 218 -4.61 13.38 11.61
N LEU A 219 -5.48 12.75 10.82
CA LEU A 219 -6.87 13.20 10.64
C LEU A 219 -7.67 13.06 11.94
N ARG A 220 -7.51 11.94 12.65
CA ARG A 220 -8.20 11.69 13.92
C ARG A 220 -7.76 12.67 15.01
N LEU A 221 -6.45 12.97 15.10
CA LEU A 221 -5.92 13.98 16.02
C LEU A 221 -6.42 15.39 15.67
N ALA A 222 -6.45 15.77 14.40
CA ALA A 222 -7.00 17.06 13.97
C ALA A 222 -8.49 17.22 14.37
N ARG A 223 -9.27 16.14 14.34
CA ARG A 223 -10.67 16.12 14.83
C ARG A 223 -10.76 16.22 16.35
N ALA A 224 -9.87 15.54 17.07
CA ALA A 224 -9.83 15.54 18.53
C ALA A 224 -9.36 16.88 19.12
N PHE A 225 -8.49 17.61 18.42
CA PHE A 225 -7.93 18.89 18.83
C PHE A 225 -8.23 20.01 17.82
N PRO A 226 -9.50 20.43 17.67
CA PRO A 226 -9.90 21.38 16.61
C PRO A 226 -9.30 22.78 16.76
N ALA A 227 -8.80 23.14 17.94
CA ALA A 227 -8.11 24.41 18.20
C ALA A 227 -6.61 24.37 17.83
N ALA A 228 -6.05 23.18 17.62
CA ALA A 228 -4.66 23.01 17.27
C ALA A 228 -4.45 22.97 15.75
N ALA A 229 -3.33 23.50 15.28
CA ALA A 229 -2.94 23.43 13.87
C ALA A 229 -2.29 22.06 13.58
N ILE A 230 -3.08 21.06 13.19
CA ILE A 230 -2.59 19.71 12.88
C ILE A 230 -2.81 19.43 11.38
N PRO A 231 -1.76 19.55 10.54
CA PRO A 231 -1.86 19.17 9.15
C PRO A 231 -1.76 17.64 8.99
N PRO A 232 -2.22 17.07 7.85
CA PRO A 232 -2.05 15.66 7.56
C PRO A 232 -0.59 15.39 7.15
N ALA A 233 0.29 15.20 8.13
CA ALA A 233 1.75 15.27 7.97
C ALA A 233 2.43 13.91 7.71
N ASN A 234 1.69 12.89 7.32
CA ASN A 234 2.25 11.66 6.75
C ASN A 234 1.47 11.32 5.48
N LEU A 235 2.06 11.71 4.35
CA LEU A 235 1.54 11.46 3.02
C LEU A 235 1.77 9.97 2.69
N ALA A 236 0.86 9.11 3.15
CA ALA A 236 0.94 7.66 3.00
C ALA A 236 0.02 7.13 1.88
N THR A 237 0.47 6.09 1.18
CA THR A 237 -0.30 5.42 0.14
C THR A 237 0.19 3.99 -0.10
N THR A 238 -0.73 3.09 -0.44
CA THR A 238 -0.41 1.81 -1.09
C THR A 238 -0.37 1.99 -2.61
N LEU A 239 0.76 1.59 -3.22
CA LEU A 239 0.95 1.57 -4.67
C LEU A 239 0.85 0.12 -5.16
N GLU A 240 -0.19 -0.15 -5.93
CA GLU A 240 -0.39 -1.45 -6.58
C GLU A 240 0.29 -1.41 -7.94
N LEU A 241 1.49 -1.98 -8.03
CA LEU A 241 2.37 -1.85 -9.19
C LEU A 241 2.02 -2.80 -10.34
N GLY A 242 0.72 -2.95 -10.60
CA GLY A 242 0.17 -3.76 -11.68
C GLY A 242 -0.10 -5.20 -11.24
N SER A 243 0.21 -6.13 -12.14
CA SER A 243 -0.06 -7.56 -11.98
C SER A 243 1.09 -8.27 -11.27
N MET A 244 0.81 -9.36 -10.57
CA MET A 244 1.83 -10.21 -9.93
C MET A 244 2.99 -10.62 -10.85
N GLY A 245 2.73 -10.76 -12.16
CA GLY A 245 3.72 -11.11 -13.17
C GLY A 245 4.66 -9.97 -13.59
N ASP A 246 4.38 -8.72 -13.22
CA ASP A 246 5.05 -7.51 -13.72
C ASP A 246 6.42 -7.25 -13.07
N THR A 247 7.29 -8.25 -13.18
CA THR A 247 8.65 -8.25 -12.61
C THR A 247 9.75 -8.01 -13.66
N ARG A 248 9.36 -7.57 -14.86
CA ARG A 248 10.29 -7.25 -15.95
C ARG A 248 11.19 -6.06 -15.59
N VAL A 249 12.40 -6.07 -16.14
CA VAL A 249 13.46 -5.08 -15.82
C VAL A 249 13.02 -3.67 -16.19
N ASP A 250 12.45 -3.49 -17.37
CA ASP A 250 11.98 -2.22 -17.92
C ASP A 250 10.85 -1.61 -17.07
N GLN A 251 9.87 -2.42 -16.68
CA GLN A 251 8.77 -1.99 -15.82
C GLN A 251 9.28 -1.57 -14.44
N ALA A 252 10.15 -2.36 -13.82
CA ALA A 252 10.71 -2.04 -12.50
C ALA A 252 11.57 -0.76 -12.52
N GLN A 253 12.33 -0.54 -13.60
CA GLN A 253 13.09 0.70 -13.79
C GLN A 253 12.17 1.91 -14.00
N ALA A 254 11.11 1.76 -14.80
CA ALA A 254 10.12 2.82 -15.00
C ALA A 254 9.43 3.19 -13.68
N ASN A 255 8.98 2.21 -12.90
CA ASN A 255 8.38 2.42 -11.59
C ASN A 255 9.36 3.12 -10.63
N CYS A 256 10.63 2.70 -10.62
CA CYS A 256 11.68 3.33 -9.83
C CYS A 256 11.87 4.81 -10.19
N GLU A 257 12.02 5.13 -11.48
CA GLU A 257 12.21 6.52 -11.93
C GLU A 257 10.97 7.39 -11.70
N ALA A 258 9.77 6.81 -11.80
CA ALA A 258 8.52 7.50 -11.45
C ALA A 258 8.50 7.90 -9.96
N ILE A 259 8.84 6.96 -9.07
CA ILE A 259 8.93 7.21 -7.62
C ILE A 259 10.00 8.25 -7.32
N LEU A 260 11.21 8.11 -7.86
CA LEU A 260 12.29 9.08 -7.62
C LEU A 260 11.99 10.46 -8.18
N GLY A 261 11.36 10.56 -9.36
CA GLY A 261 10.91 11.81 -9.94
C GLY A 261 9.86 12.52 -9.07
N PHE A 262 8.94 11.77 -8.47
CA PHE A 262 8.02 12.30 -7.48
C PHE A 262 8.75 12.77 -6.22
N LEU A 263 9.68 11.99 -5.66
CA LEU A 263 10.44 12.41 -4.48
C LEU A 263 11.30 13.66 -4.74
N ALA A 264 11.83 13.82 -5.95
CA ALA A 264 12.52 15.02 -6.37
C ALA A 264 11.60 16.24 -6.40
N GLU A 265 10.39 16.09 -6.94
CA GLU A 265 9.34 17.12 -6.91
C GLU A 265 8.96 17.52 -5.48
N GLN A 266 8.94 16.57 -4.55
CA GLN A 266 8.72 16.81 -3.12
C GLN A 266 9.94 17.38 -2.37
N GLY A 267 11.05 17.61 -3.09
CA GLY A 267 12.28 18.22 -2.57
C GLY A 267 13.21 17.28 -1.80
N PHE A 268 13.00 15.96 -1.88
CA PHE A 268 13.89 14.98 -1.23
C PHE A 268 15.15 14.67 -2.04
N ILE A 269 15.13 14.97 -3.34
CA ILE A 269 16.23 14.70 -4.26
C ILE A 269 16.47 15.96 -5.09
N SER A 270 17.71 16.46 -5.10
CA SER A 270 18.10 17.58 -5.96
C SER A 270 18.50 17.12 -7.36
N GLY A 271 18.56 18.08 -8.29
CA GLY A 271 18.92 17.86 -9.68
C GLY A 271 17.74 18.10 -10.60
N THR A 272 17.95 17.93 -11.90
CA THR A 272 16.91 18.10 -12.92
C THR A 272 16.23 16.77 -13.16
N TRP A 273 14.94 16.71 -12.92
CA TRP A 273 14.10 15.53 -13.13
C TRP A 273 13.05 15.82 -14.21
N PRO A 274 12.59 14.80 -14.97
CA PRO A 274 11.50 14.98 -15.91
C PRO A 274 10.25 15.54 -15.21
N ALA A 275 9.58 16.49 -15.85
CA ALA A 275 8.29 16.97 -15.39
C ALA A 275 7.27 15.83 -15.33
N ALA A 276 6.34 15.90 -14.38
CA ALA A 276 5.23 14.94 -14.32
C ALA A 276 4.39 15.06 -15.61
N PRO A 277 3.85 13.95 -16.14
CA PRO A 277 2.85 14.02 -17.19
C PRO A 277 1.65 14.87 -16.75
N ALA A 278 1.07 15.63 -17.68
CA ALA A 278 -0.09 16.49 -17.39
C ALA A 278 -1.39 15.68 -17.19
N GLU A 279 -1.50 14.54 -17.87
CA GLU A 279 -2.63 13.63 -17.75
C GLU A 279 -2.42 12.70 -16.56
N CYS A 280 -3.45 12.59 -15.72
CA CYS A 280 -3.51 11.72 -14.55
C CYS A 280 -4.85 10.99 -14.58
N CYS A 281 -4.90 9.79 -13.99
CA CYS A 281 -6.15 9.11 -13.73
C CYS A 281 -7.06 9.90 -12.78
N GLU A 282 -8.31 9.46 -12.69
CA GLU A 282 -9.29 9.98 -11.75
C GLU A 282 -9.12 9.35 -10.36
N GLY A 283 -9.33 10.15 -9.32
CA GLY A 283 -9.53 9.66 -7.96
C GLY A 283 -11.00 9.37 -7.73
N MET A 284 -11.33 8.11 -7.48
CA MET A 284 -12.70 7.61 -7.30
C MET A 284 -12.91 7.12 -5.86
N PRO A 285 -14.14 7.20 -5.31
CA PRO A 285 -14.41 6.69 -3.97
C PRO A 285 -14.20 5.17 -3.94
N PHE A 286 -13.50 4.66 -2.92
CA PHE A 286 -13.28 3.22 -2.80
C PHE A 286 -14.61 2.47 -2.58
N GLU A 287 -15.57 3.13 -1.91
CA GLU A 287 -16.96 2.70 -1.76
C GLU A 287 -17.69 2.49 -3.09
N GLY A 288 -17.21 3.13 -4.17
CA GLY A 288 -17.73 2.96 -5.52
C GLY A 288 -17.24 1.70 -6.24
N THR A 289 -16.39 0.90 -5.58
CA THR A 289 -15.80 -0.30 -6.19
C THR A 289 -16.77 -1.48 -6.18
N GLN A 290 -17.22 -1.88 -7.36
CA GLN A 290 -18.01 -3.10 -7.53
C GLN A 290 -17.11 -4.32 -7.54
N TYR A 291 -17.46 -5.32 -6.74
CA TYR A 291 -16.85 -6.65 -6.79
C TYR A 291 -17.81 -7.56 -7.54
N LEU A 292 -17.34 -8.21 -8.59
CA LEU A 292 -18.12 -9.16 -9.37
C LEU A 292 -17.76 -10.58 -8.98
N PHE A 293 -18.76 -11.37 -8.62
CA PHE A 293 -18.59 -12.72 -8.09
C PHE A 293 -19.10 -13.75 -9.09
N ALA A 294 -18.51 -14.95 -9.03
CA ALA A 294 -19.01 -16.07 -9.81
C ALA A 294 -20.41 -16.51 -9.32
N PRO A 295 -21.40 -16.71 -10.22
CA PRO A 295 -22.73 -17.16 -9.84
C PRO A 295 -22.84 -18.67 -9.57
N HIS A 296 -21.83 -19.44 -9.98
CA HIS A 296 -21.72 -20.88 -9.77
C HIS A 296 -20.25 -21.32 -9.91
N HIS A 297 -19.97 -22.60 -9.66
CA HIS A 297 -18.67 -23.19 -9.94
C HIS A 297 -18.46 -23.32 -11.45
N GLY A 298 -17.22 -23.16 -11.91
CA GLY A 298 -16.90 -23.39 -13.32
C GLY A 298 -15.59 -22.78 -13.77
N VAL A 299 -15.28 -23.02 -15.04
CA VAL A 299 -14.13 -22.42 -15.74
C VAL A 299 -14.44 -20.96 -16.06
N VAL A 300 -13.49 -20.07 -15.82
CA VAL A 300 -13.66 -18.62 -16.04
C VAL A 300 -12.93 -18.20 -17.30
N SER A 301 -13.65 -17.50 -18.18
CA SER A 301 -13.09 -16.82 -19.36
C SER A 301 -13.33 -15.33 -19.23
N PHE A 302 -12.26 -14.55 -19.08
CA PHE A 302 -12.33 -13.09 -19.03
C PHE A 302 -12.48 -12.52 -20.45
N LEU A 303 -13.33 -11.51 -20.60
CA LEU A 303 -13.72 -10.89 -21.88
C LEU A 303 -13.18 -9.46 -22.03
N ARG A 304 -12.47 -8.97 -21.02
CA ARG A 304 -11.91 -7.62 -20.88
C ARG A 304 -10.57 -7.69 -20.19
N GLU A 305 -9.70 -6.72 -20.44
CA GLU A 305 -8.40 -6.59 -19.79
C GLU A 305 -8.44 -5.58 -18.65
N ALA A 306 -7.56 -5.76 -17.67
CA ALA A 306 -7.42 -4.80 -16.59
C ALA A 306 -6.88 -3.45 -17.11
N GLY A 307 -7.43 -2.36 -16.60
CA GLY A 307 -7.16 -0.98 -17.04
C GLY A 307 -8.18 -0.43 -18.03
N GLU A 308 -9.05 -1.27 -18.61
CA GLU A 308 -10.11 -0.81 -19.50
C GLU A 308 -11.19 -0.02 -18.76
N TRP A 309 -11.74 0.99 -19.44
CA TRP A 309 -13.02 1.58 -19.06
C TRP A 309 -14.15 0.67 -19.56
N VAL A 310 -15.09 0.34 -18.67
CA VAL A 310 -16.27 -0.47 -18.97
C VAL A 310 -17.54 0.31 -18.64
N GLU A 311 -18.57 0.10 -19.45
CA GLU A 311 -19.90 0.63 -19.20
C GLU A 311 -20.77 -0.37 -18.45
N LYS A 312 -21.70 0.12 -17.63
CA LYS A 312 -22.72 -0.71 -17.01
C LYS A 312 -23.45 -1.55 -18.07
N GLY A 313 -23.46 -2.86 -17.88
CA GLY A 313 -24.01 -3.84 -18.81
C GLY A 313 -22.97 -4.52 -19.71
N ASP A 314 -21.73 -4.04 -19.74
CA ASP A 314 -20.65 -4.70 -20.48
C ASP A 314 -20.36 -6.08 -19.90
N ALA A 315 -20.18 -7.07 -20.77
CA ALA A 315 -19.78 -8.41 -20.39
C ALA A 315 -18.31 -8.42 -19.95
N LEU A 316 -18.03 -8.88 -18.73
CA LEU A 316 -16.68 -8.89 -18.16
C LEU A 316 -16.04 -10.27 -18.16
N PHE A 317 -16.80 -11.31 -17.84
CA PHE A 317 -16.33 -12.69 -17.87
C PHE A 317 -17.50 -13.67 -18.00
N GLU A 318 -17.19 -14.90 -18.39
CA GLU A 318 -18.12 -16.02 -18.40
C GLU A 318 -17.68 -17.10 -17.42
N VAL A 319 -18.65 -17.77 -16.81
CA VAL A 319 -18.43 -18.97 -16.00
C VAL A 319 -19.10 -20.15 -16.70
N VAL A 320 -18.28 -21.16 -17.04
CA VAL A 320 -18.69 -22.35 -17.79
C VAL A 320 -18.73 -23.57 -16.86
N ASP A 321 -19.91 -24.15 -16.70
CA ASP A 321 -20.13 -25.47 -16.10
C ASP A 321 -20.35 -26.51 -17.21
N PRO A 322 -19.31 -27.30 -17.55
CA PRO A 322 -19.40 -28.27 -18.64
C PRO A 322 -20.18 -29.54 -18.28
N LEU A 323 -20.57 -29.74 -17.02
CA LEU A 323 -21.33 -30.93 -16.62
C LEU A 323 -22.84 -30.75 -16.86
N HIS A 324 -23.31 -29.50 -16.84
CA HIS A 324 -24.71 -29.14 -17.05
C HIS A 324 -24.91 -28.25 -18.29
N ASP A 325 -23.90 -28.13 -19.16
CA ASP A 325 -23.90 -27.28 -20.36
C ASP A 325 -24.35 -25.83 -20.07
N LYS A 326 -23.95 -25.29 -18.91
CA LYS A 326 -24.35 -23.96 -18.44
C LYS A 326 -23.22 -22.96 -18.64
N VAL A 327 -23.52 -21.87 -19.35
CA VAL A 327 -22.65 -20.69 -19.46
C VAL A 327 -23.38 -19.50 -18.87
N THR A 328 -22.76 -18.80 -17.92
CA THR A 328 -23.29 -17.54 -17.37
C THR A 328 -22.31 -16.41 -17.62
N THR A 329 -22.73 -15.42 -18.41
CA THR A 329 -22.00 -14.16 -18.59
C THR A 329 -22.29 -13.22 -17.43
N VAL A 330 -21.25 -12.71 -16.80
CA VAL A 330 -21.35 -11.71 -15.73
C VAL A 330 -21.02 -10.32 -16.29
N GLN A 331 -21.90 -9.37 -16.04
CA GLN A 331 -21.83 -8.02 -16.59
C GLN A 331 -21.49 -6.98 -15.52
N ALA A 332 -20.87 -5.88 -15.93
CA ALA A 332 -20.61 -4.72 -15.10
C ALA A 332 -21.94 -4.14 -14.55
N GLY A 333 -22.02 -3.95 -13.25
CA GLY A 333 -23.15 -3.30 -12.58
C GLY A 333 -22.97 -1.79 -12.42
N THR A 334 -21.75 -1.29 -12.59
CA THR A 334 -21.36 0.12 -12.58
C THR A 334 -20.47 0.44 -13.79
N SER A 335 -20.46 1.68 -14.25
CA SER A 335 -19.50 2.16 -15.25
C SER A 335 -18.24 2.66 -14.57
N GLY A 336 -17.07 2.37 -15.12
CA GLY A 336 -15.80 2.78 -14.52
C GLY A 336 -14.60 1.97 -14.99
N VAL A 337 -13.52 1.99 -14.19
CA VAL A 337 -12.26 1.31 -14.54
C VAL A 337 -12.28 -0.13 -14.04
N LEU A 338 -12.18 -1.12 -14.92
CA LEU A 338 -11.91 -2.51 -14.57
C LEU A 338 -10.44 -2.60 -14.15
N PHE A 339 -10.12 -2.35 -12.88
CA PHE A 339 -8.73 -2.18 -12.46
C PHE A 339 -8.05 -3.48 -12.03
N ALA A 340 -8.82 -4.51 -11.64
CA ALA A 340 -8.28 -5.79 -11.19
C ALA A 340 -9.17 -6.96 -11.58
N ILE A 341 -8.53 -8.05 -11.97
CA ILE A 341 -9.08 -9.33 -12.41
C ILE A 341 -8.41 -10.46 -11.63
N ASP A 342 -9.18 -11.47 -11.24
CA ASP A 342 -8.64 -12.65 -10.57
C ASP A 342 -7.75 -13.48 -11.53
N ARG A 343 -6.68 -14.06 -10.98
CA ARG A 343 -5.80 -14.97 -11.73
C ARG A 343 -6.39 -16.38 -11.87
N GLY A 344 -7.33 -16.75 -11.00
CA GLY A 344 -8.04 -18.01 -11.08
C GLY A 344 -8.70 -18.20 -12.44
N ARG A 345 -8.64 -19.43 -12.97
CA ARG A 345 -9.40 -19.84 -14.17
C ARG A 345 -10.45 -20.90 -13.85
N TYR A 346 -10.60 -21.22 -12.57
CA TYR A 346 -11.69 -21.99 -12.00
C TYR A 346 -12.16 -21.27 -10.74
N THR A 347 -13.47 -21.14 -10.57
CA THR A 347 -14.05 -20.30 -9.52
C THR A 347 -15.20 -21.01 -8.80
N GLN A 348 -15.70 -20.35 -7.76
CA GLN A 348 -16.85 -20.78 -6.96
C GLN A 348 -17.65 -19.56 -6.46
N PRO A 349 -18.92 -19.74 -6.08
CA PRO A 349 -19.68 -18.69 -5.42
C PRO A 349 -18.95 -18.12 -4.21
N GLY A 350 -18.96 -16.79 -4.08
CA GLY A 350 -18.26 -16.06 -3.02
C GLY A 350 -16.82 -15.68 -3.35
N THR A 351 -16.24 -16.16 -4.46
CA THR A 351 -14.95 -15.69 -4.96
C THR A 351 -15.16 -14.57 -5.99
N TRP A 352 -14.60 -13.39 -5.72
CA TRP A 352 -14.63 -12.28 -6.67
C TRP A 352 -13.72 -12.62 -7.87
N GLN A 353 -14.08 -12.13 -9.06
CA GLN A 353 -13.36 -12.39 -10.31
C GLN A 353 -12.94 -11.11 -11.03
N ALA A 354 -13.65 -10.00 -10.79
CA ALA A 354 -13.31 -8.69 -11.34
C ALA A 354 -13.70 -7.58 -10.36
N LYS A 355 -12.97 -6.47 -10.40
CA LYS A 355 -13.28 -5.24 -9.65
C LYS A 355 -13.38 -4.05 -10.60
N VAL A 356 -14.48 -3.30 -10.49
CA VAL A 356 -14.70 -2.07 -11.28
C VAL A 356 -14.81 -0.89 -10.34
N ALA A 357 -13.93 0.09 -10.50
CA ALA A 357 -13.94 1.34 -9.74
C ALA A 357 -14.94 2.32 -10.39
N GLY A 358 -16.02 2.65 -9.68
CA GLY A 358 -17.03 3.60 -10.13
C GLY A 358 -17.00 4.92 -9.36
N ARG A 359 -17.59 5.98 -9.94
CA ARG A 359 -17.70 7.32 -9.34
C ARG A 359 -18.69 7.41 -8.18
N GLU A 360 -19.70 6.54 -8.18
CA GLU A 360 -20.79 6.57 -7.21
C GLU A 360 -20.54 5.54 -6.11
N PRO A 361 -20.60 5.91 -4.82
CA PRO A 361 -20.57 4.96 -3.71
C PRO A 361 -21.71 3.94 -3.80
N ILE A 362 -21.37 2.64 -3.79
CA ILE A 362 -22.33 1.53 -3.84
C ILE A 362 -22.20 0.55 -2.67
N ARG A 363 -21.22 0.79 -1.79
CA ARG A 363 -20.92 -0.01 -0.61
C ARG A 363 -20.82 0.88 0.62
N ALA A 364 -20.99 0.29 1.78
CA ALA A 364 -20.82 0.94 3.07
C ALA A 364 -20.22 -0.04 4.09
N GLY A 365 -19.64 0.49 5.17
CA GLY A 365 -19.02 -0.30 6.22
C GLY A 365 -17.61 -0.77 5.84
N LYS A 366 -17.25 -2.00 6.22
CA LYS A 366 -15.93 -2.58 5.91
C LYS A 366 -15.80 -2.75 4.38
N LEU A 367 -14.87 -2.01 3.79
CA LEU A 367 -14.62 -1.97 2.35
C LEU A 367 -13.65 -3.07 1.90
N ILE A 368 -12.88 -3.60 2.83
CA ILE A 368 -11.94 -4.69 2.56
C ILE A 368 -12.65 -6.05 2.66
N ASN A 369 -12.29 -6.97 1.77
CA ASN A 369 -12.89 -8.31 1.63
C ASN A 369 -12.10 -9.46 2.29
N ASP A 370 -11.14 -9.15 3.16
CA ASP A 370 -10.32 -10.13 3.89
C ASP A 370 -10.91 -10.52 5.26
#